data_AF-D3BIZ0-F1
#
_entry.id   AF-D3BIZ0-F1
#
_cell.length_a   1.000
_cell.length_b   1.000
_cell.length_c   1.000
_cell.angle_alpha   90.00
_cell.angle_beta   90.00
_cell.angle_gamma   90.00
#
_symmetry.space_group_name_H-M   'P 1'
#
loop_
_entity.id
_entity.type
_entity.pdbx_description
1 polymer ?
#
loop_
_entity_poly.entity_id
_entity_poly.type
_entity_poly.pdbx_seq_one_letter_code
_entity_poly.pdbx_strand_id
1 'polypeptide(L)'
;MNIYNRFICIFLLFIGLVVIGCMSVNCSSSLAKYFGPNSKHIVSMTATLHDGNVYYTRHYLYWYPNGGFLTNGDGFAVLSSGQTECINGVVEPFGINRQETSFYDRSGIIIRQNGTVSFSPLWKPNSDSSYNFNLICEDSIIYGMDQGNAFSFVFTDDKSEIGGSCR
;
A
#
# COMPACT_ATOMS: atom_id res chain seq x y z
N MET A 1 -51.38 1.90 0.11
CA MET A 1 -50.12 2.68 0.18
C MET A 1 -49.69 3.02 -1.24
N ASN A 2 -49.65 4.30 -1.59
CA ASN A 2 -49.44 4.78 -2.96
C ASN A 2 -48.04 4.42 -3.49
N ILE A 3 -47.97 3.96 -4.74
CA ILE A 3 -46.73 3.62 -5.46
C ILE A 3 -45.70 4.76 -5.43
N TYR A 4 -46.16 6.01 -5.40
CA TYR A 4 -45.32 7.20 -5.30
C TYR A 4 -44.45 7.26 -4.02
N ASN A 5 -44.94 6.79 -2.87
CA ASN A 5 -44.16 6.82 -1.61
C ASN A 5 -43.01 5.80 -1.58
N ARG A 6 -43.05 4.76 -2.41
CA ARG A 6 -41.97 3.76 -2.48
C ARG A 6 -40.77 4.27 -3.28
N PHE A 7 -41.00 5.04 -4.34
CA PHE A 7 -39.91 5.62 -5.14
C PHE A 7 -39.14 6.71 -4.40
N ILE A 8 -39.81 7.52 -3.59
CA ILE A 8 -39.17 8.60 -2.80
C ILE A 8 -38.21 8.02 -1.74
N CYS A 9 -38.58 6.91 -1.10
CA CYS A 9 -37.71 6.26 -0.10
C CYS A 9 -36.45 5.66 -0.73
N ILE A 10 -36.56 5.03 -1.91
CA ILE A 10 -35.40 4.43 -2.60
C ILE A 10 -34.43 5.52 -3.08
N PHE A 11 -34.93 6.65 -3.57
CA PHE A 11 -34.11 7.76 -4.03
C PHE A 11 -33.35 8.45 -2.87
N LEU A 12 -34.00 8.64 -1.72
CA LEU A 12 -33.35 9.19 -0.51
C LEU A 12 -32.29 8.22 0.07
N LEU A 13 -32.52 6.92 -0.02
CA LEU A 13 -31.56 5.90 0.43
C LEU A 13 -30.32 5.84 -0.48
N PHE A 14 -30.49 6.09 -1.78
CA PHE A 14 -29.39 6.24 -2.73
C PHE A 14 -28.56 7.51 -2.49
N ILE A 15 -29.21 8.65 -2.19
CA ILE A 15 -28.51 9.90 -1.86
C ILE A 15 -27.74 9.77 -0.54
N GLY A 16 -28.30 9.06 0.46
CA GLY A 16 -27.63 8.81 1.74
C GLY A 16 -26.35 7.97 1.62
N LEU A 17 -26.33 6.97 0.74
CA LEU A 17 -25.15 6.12 0.51
C LEU A 17 -24.03 6.82 -0.26
N VAL A 18 -24.36 7.77 -1.14
CA VAL A 18 -23.36 8.51 -1.93
C VAL A 18 -22.62 9.56 -1.08
N VAL A 19 -23.22 10.06 0.01
CA VAL A 19 -22.61 11.13 0.84
C VAL A 19 -21.62 10.60 1.89
N ILE A 20 -21.59 9.30 2.18
CA ILE A 20 -20.62 8.71 3.13
C ILE A 20 -19.22 8.60 2.51
N GLY A 21 -19.10 8.68 1.19
CA GLY A 21 -17.82 8.53 0.49
C GLY A 21 -17.13 9.86 0.19
N CYS A 22 -16.54 10.54 1.19
CA CYS A 22 -15.39 11.45 0.94
C CYS A 22 -14.76 12.11 2.17
N MET A 23 -14.76 11.49 3.36
CA MET A 23 -13.81 11.94 4.36
C MET A 23 -12.46 11.31 4.04
N SER A 24 -11.62 12.04 3.27
CA SER A 24 -10.21 11.71 3.19
C SER A 24 -9.65 11.86 4.61
N VAL A 25 -9.54 10.74 5.33
CA VAL A 25 -8.97 10.74 6.68
C VAL A 25 -7.53 11.20 6.52
N ASN A 26 -7.24 12.42 6.97
CA ASN A 26 -5.91 12.98 6.90
C ASN A 26 -5.00 12.14 7.82
N CYS A 27 -4.11 11.36 7.22
CA CYS A 27 -3.17 10.49 7.92
C CYS A 27 -2.07 11.24 8.70
N SER A 28 -2.06 12.59 8.67
CA SER A 28 -1.01 13.41 9.29
C SER A 28 -0.72 13.07 10.74
N SER A 29 -1.74 12.81 11.56
CA SER A 29 -1.55 12.46 12.97
C SER A 29 -0.91 11.07 13.12
N SER A 30 -1.44 10.07 12.42
CA SER A 30 -0.96 8.68 12.47
C SER A 30 0.46 8.54 11.93
N LEU A 31 0.80 9.34 10.91
CA LEU A 31 2.11 9.32 10.27
C LEU A 31 3.14 10.21 10.97
N ALA A 32 2.74 11.22 11.74
CA ALA A 32 3.64 12.24 12.31
C ALA A 32 4.90 11.66 12.98
N LYS A 33 4.76 10.56 13.71
CA LYS A 33 5.87 9.92 14.44
C LYS A 33 6.99 9.38 13.54
N TYR A 34 6.74 9.19 12.25
CA TYR A 34 7.75 8.70 11.30
C TYR A 34 8.55 9.84 10.64
N PHE A 35 8.14 11.09 10.84
CA PHE A 35 8.66 12.27 10.15
C PHE A 35 9.51 13.07 11.14
N GLY A 36 10.84 12.95 11.04
CA GLY A 36 11.72 13.64 11.97
C GLY A 36 13.19 13.62 11.56
N PRO A 37 14.04 14.50 12.14
CA PRO A 37 15.46 14.54 11.83
C PRO A 37 16.11 13.16 12.01
N ASN A 38 16.84 12.70 10.99
CA ASN A 38 17.52 11.40 10.96
C ASN A 38 16.59 10.19 11.16
N SER A 39 15.28 10.34 10.93
CA SER A 39 14.35 9.24 11.08
C SER A 39 14.52 8.23 9.93
N LYS A 40 14.59 6.97 10.30
CA LYS A 40 14.53 5.83 9.39
C LYS A 40 13.65 4.75 10.02
N HIS A 41 12.76 4.19 9.23
CA HIS A 41 11.76 3.25 9.73
C HIS A 41 11.68 2.05 8.80
N ILE A 42 11.51 0.86 9.38
CA ILE A 42 11.25 -0.34 8.60
C ILE A 42 9.77 -0.36 8.28
N VAL A 43 9.47 -0.56 7.01
CA VAL A 43 8.11 -0.69 6.50
C VAL A 43 7.99 -2.03 5.81
N SER A 44 7.07 -2.85 6.31
CA SER A 44 6.55 -4.00 5.57
C SER A 44 5.44 -3.52 4.66
N MET A 45 5.58 -3.69 3.36
CA MET A 45 4.56 -3.36 2.37
C MET A 45 4.06 -4.63 1.70
N THR A 46 2.74 -4.75 1.58
CA THR A 46 2.10 -5.78 0.76
C THR A 46 1.32 -5.09 -0.35
N ALA A 47 1.47 -5.56 -1.59
CA ALA A 47 0.67 -5.13 -2.72
C ALA A 47 -0.08 -6.32 -3.31
N THR A 48 -1.40 -6.18 -3.44
CA THR A 48 -2.25 -7.14 -4.12
C THR A 48 -2.73 -6.49 -5.41
N LEU A 49 -2.30 -7.05 -6.53
CA LEU A 49 -2.62 -6.50 -7.84
C LEU A 49 -3.95 -7.03 -8.35
N HIS A 50 -4.55 -6.29 -9.28
CA HIS A 50 -5.83 -6.65 -9.89
C HIS A 50 -5.77 -7.95 -10.71
N ASP A 51 -4.57 -8.39 -11.11
CA ASP A 51 -4.32 -9.66 -11.80
C ASP A 51 -4.16 -10.85 -10.83
N GLY A 52 -4.23 -10.59 -9.52
CA GLY A 52 -4.10 -11.57 -8.45
C GLY A 52 -2.68 -11.73 -7.90
N ASN A 53 -1.66 -11.16 -8.54
CA ASN A 53 -0.30 -11.25 -8.03
C ASN A 53 -0.18 -10.53 -6.68
N VAL A 54 0.53 -11.16 -5.74
CA VAL A 54 0.81 -10.57 -4.43
C VAL A 54 2.31 -10.36 -4.27
N TYR A 55 2.67 -9.15 -3.87
CA TYR A 55 4.03 -8.74 -3.65
C TYR A 55 4.23 -8.35 -2.20
N TYR A 56 5.30 -8.84 -1.60
CA TYR A 56 5.67 -8.53 -0.23
C TYR A 56 7.09 -7.99 -0.16
N THR A 57 7.26 -6.87 0.54
CA THR A 57 8.57 -6.30 0.83
C THR A 57 8.66 -5.79 2.25
N ARG A 58 9.89 -5.66 2.75
CA ARG A 58 10.24 -5.10 4.05
C ARG A 58 11.56 -4.36 3.91
N HIS A 59 11.51 -3.04 4.06
CA HIS A 59 12.69 -2.20 3.81
C HIS A 59 12.68 -0.93 4.66
N TYR A 60 13.84 -0.27 4.75
CA TYR A 60 13.94 1.05 5.34
C TYR A 60 13.37 2.14 4.42
N LEU A 61 12.53 3.00 4.99
CA LEU A 61 12.21 4.32 4.47
C LEU A 61 12.90 5.39 5.32
N TYR A 62 13.42 6.41 4.64
CA TYR A 62 14.18 7.51 5.21
C TYR A 62 13.41 8.82 5.06
N TRP A 63 13.48 9.67 6.07
CA TRP A 63 12.94 11.02 5.98
C TRP A 63 13.81 11.93 5.13
N TYR A 64 13.19 12.55 4.12
CA TYR A 64 13.83 13.54 3.25
C TYR A 64 13.28 14.96 3.56
N PRO A 65 13.96 15.76 4.41
CA PRO A 65 13.42 16.99 4.98
C PRO A 65 13.11 18.06 3.92
N ASN A 66 13.95 18.20 2.89
CA ASN A 66 13.77 19.20 1.84
C ASN A 66 12.54 18.94 0.96
N GLY A 67 12.05 17.70 0.91
CA GLY A 67 10.89 17.31 0.11
C GLY A 67 9.62 17.06 0.92
N GLY A 68 9.73 16.92 2.25
CA GLY A 68 8.58 16.66 3.09
C GLY A 68 8.02 15.23 2.96
N PHE A 69 8.85 14.22 2.68
CA PHE A 69 8.38 12.84 2.48
C PHE A 69 9.34 11.76 3.02
N LEU A 70 8.79 10.57 3.27
CA LEU A 70 9.52 9.32 3.47
C LEU A 70 9.77 8.64 2.13
N THR A 71 10.94 8.03 1.97
CA THR A 71 11.31 7.38 0.71
C THR A 71 12.35 6.29 0.87
N ASN A 72 12.51 5.41 -0.13
CA ASN A 72 13.62 4.48 -0.16
C ASN A 72 14.92 5.23 -0.52
N GLY A 73 15.99 4.96 0.23
CA GLY A 73 17.31 5.53 -0.05
C GLY A 73 18.01 4.85 -1.23
N ASP A 74 17.76 3.56 -1.41
CA ASP A 74 18.38 2.69 -2.40
C ASP A 74 17.33 1.74 -3.02
N GLY A 75 17.72 1.01 -4.08
CA GLY A 75 16.92 -0.07 -4.63
C GLY A 75 16.69 -1.17 -3.59
N PHE A 76 15.49 -1.73 -3.54
CA PHE A 76 15.17 -2.83 -2.63
C PHE A 76 14.36 -3.91 -3.34
N ALA A 77 14.38 -5.09 -2.75
CA ALA A 77 13.81 -6.28 -3.35
C ALA A 77 12.41 -6.62 -2.80
N VAL A 78 11.66 -7.40 -3.57
CA VAL A 78 10.31 -7.85 -3.28
C VAL A 78 10.23 -9.36 -3.48
N LEU A 79 9.36 -10.03 -2.72
CA LEU A 79 8.97 -11.41 -3.00
C LEU A 79 7.61 -11.41 -3.72
N SER A 80 7.53 -12.16 -4.81
CA SER A 80 6.30 -12.33 -5.59
C SER A 80 5.63 -13.68 -5.30
N SER A 81 4.30 -13.69 -5.34
CA SER A 81 3.44 -14.87 -5.33
C SER A 81 2.46 -14.77 -6.48
N GLY A 82 2.56 -15.69 -7.45
CA GLY A 82 1.87 -15.64 -8.74
C GLY A 82 0.57 -16.44 -8.81
N GLN A 83 0.15 -17.06 -7.70
CA GLN A 83 -1.01 -17.94 -7.57
C GLN A 83 -0.95 -19.25 -8.37
N THR A 84 0.05 -19.45 -9.22
CA THR A 84 0.11 -20.62 -10.13
C THR A 84 0.23 -21.94 -9.38
N GLU A 85 0.82 -21.95 -8.19
CA GLU A 85 0.90 -23.14 -7.36
C GLU A 85 -0.39 -23.35 -6.55
N CYS A 86 -1.01 -22.26 -6.06
CA CYS A 86 -2.28 -22.30 -5.33
C CYS A 86 -3.43 -22.87 -6.16
N ILE A 87 -3.51 -22.53 -7.45
CA ILE A 87 -4.52 -23.09 -8.37
C ILE A 87 -4.41 -24.61 -8.49
N ASN A 88 -3.21 -25.15 -8.28
CA ASN A 88 -2.93 -26.59 -8.31
C ASN A 88 -3.02 -27.26 -6.93
N GLY A 89 -3.58 -26.56 -5.92
CA GLY A 89 -3.76 -27.09 -4.57
C GLY A 89 -2.46 -27.17 -3.76
N VAL A 90 -1.40 -26.48 -4.20
CA VAL A 90 -0.12 -26.41 -3.50
C VAL A 90 -0.03 -25.08 -2.76
N VAL A 91 0.45 -25.09 -1.52
CA VAL A 91 0.77 -23.86 -0.80
C VAL A 91 1.94 -23.20 -1.51
N GLU A 92 1.77 -21.95 -1.94
CA GLU A 92 2.84 -21.16 -2.53
C GLU A 92 3.52 -20.34 -1.42
N PRO A 93 4.68 -20.78 -0.88
CA PRO A 93 5.41 -19.96 0.07
C PRO A 93 6.04 -18.77 -0.65
N PHE A 94 6.07 -17.61 0.01
CA PHE A 94 7.00 -16.53 -0.34
C PHE A 94 8.44 -17.05 -0.13
N GLY A 95 9.01 -17.64 -1.17
CA GLY A 95 10.36 -18.21 -1.15
C GLY A 95 11.40 -17.16 -1.50
N ILE A 96 12.54 -17.15 -0.79
CA ILE A 96 13.67 -16.25 -1.08
C ILE A 96 14.19 -16.35 -2.53
N ASN A 97 13.99 -17.50 -3.17
CA ASN A 97 14.37 -17.74 -4.57
C ASN A 97 13.49 -16.98 -5.59
N ARG A 98 12.41 -16.34 -5.14
CA ARG A 98 11.49 -15.52 -5.95
C ARG A 98 11.64 -14.03 -5.67
N GLN A 99 12.85 -13.65 -5.27
CA GLN A 99 13.18 -12.27 -5.00
C GLN A 99 13.46 -11.53 -6.30
N GLU A 100 12.75 -10.42 -6.50
CA GLU A 100 12.87 -9.56 -7.67
C GLU A 100 13.19 -8.13 -7.24
N THR A 101 13.78 -7.33 -8.13
CA THR A 101 14.08 -5.92 -7.85
C THR A 101 12.81 -5.09 -7.94
N SER A 102 12.48 -4.32 -6.89
CA SER A 102 11.31 -3.43 -6.91
C SER A 102 11.61 -2.08 -7.59
N PHE A 103 12.82 -1.56 -7.40
CA PHE A 103 13.27 -0.25 -7.89
C PHE A 103 14.76 -0.26 -8.21
N TYR A 104 15.16 0.46 -9.26
CA TYR A 104 16.57 0.77 -9.50
C TYR A 104 16.99 2.09 -8.83
N ASP A 105 16.05 3.02 -8.67
CA ASP A 105 16.35 4.38 -8.24
C ASP A 105 16.07 4.62 -6.75
N ARG A 106 16.83 5.57 -6.20
CA ARG A 106 16.43 6.27 -4.98
C ARG A 106 15.12 7.00 -5.25
N SER A 107 14.18 6.92 -4.32
CA SER A 107 12.85 7.52 -4.44
C SER A 107 11.81 6.84 -5.32
N GLY A 108 11.89 5.52 -5.45
CA GLY A 108 10.85 4.70 -6.07
C GLY A 108 9.50 4.68 -5.33
N ILE A 109 9.50 4.91 -4.03
CA ILE A 109 8.30 5.12 -3.21
C ILE A 109 8.40 6.43 -2.44
N ILE A 110 7.36 7.26 -2.47
CA ILE A 110 7.26 8.52 -1.76
C ILE A 110 6.00 8.50 -0.91
N ILE A 111 6.14 8.62 0.41
CA ILE A 111 5.01 8.75 1.34
C ILE A 111 5.09 10.11 2.03
N ARG A 112 4.09 10.96 1.79
CA ARG A 112 3.99 12.30 2.39
C ARG A 112 3.28 12.25 3.74
N GLN A 113 3.52 13.27 4.56
CA GLN A 113 2.95 13.35 5.91
C GLN A 113 1.42 13.36 5.90
N ASN A 114 0.81 13.99 4.88
CA ASN A 114 -0.63 14.02 4.69
C ASN A 114 -1.24 12.68 4.25
N GLY A 115 -0.43 11.64 4.03
CA GLY A 115 -0.87 10.33 3.56
C GLY A 115 -0.86 10.16 2.04
N THR A 116 -0.47 11.16 1.26
CA THR A 116 -0.33 10.98 -0.19
C THR A 116 0.88 10.10 -0.51
N VAL A 117 0.67 9.10 -1.37
CA VAL A 117 1.68 8.16 -1.83
C VAL A 117 1.86 8.28 -3.34
N SER A 118 3.12 8.27 -3.78
CA SER A 118 3.50 8.09 -5.19
C SER A 118 4.47 6.92 -5.28
N PHE A 119 4.18 5.98 -6.18
CA PHE A 119 4.81 4.66 -6.19
C PHE A 119 4.83 4.09 -7.61
N SER A 120 6.00 3.68 -8.13
CA SER A 120 6.11 3.16 -9.50
C SER A 120 7.07 1.97 -9.60
N PRO A 121 6.69 0.79 -9.08
CA PRO A 121 7.57 -0.37 -9.03
C PRO A 121 7.80 -0.98 -10.42
N LEU A 122 8.87 -1.77 -10.55
CA LEU A 122 9.21 -2.49 -11.79
C LEU A 122 8.28 -3.66 -12.11
N TRP A 123 7.65 -4.24 -11.08
CA TRP A 123 6.78 -5.41 -11.17
C TRP A 123 5.29 -5.07 -11.40
N LYS A 124 4.98 -3.79 -11.63
CA LYS A 124 3.60 -3.38 -11.97
C LYS A 124 3.14 -4.04 -13.27
N PRO A 125 1.82 -4.25 -13.46
CA PRO A 125 1.29 -4.71 -14.73
C PRO A 125 1.61 -3.72 -15.85
N ASN A 126 1.82 -4.20 -17.07
CA ASN A 126 2.15 -3.34 -18.22
C ASN A 126 1.02 -2.35 -18.56
N SER A 127 -0.22 -2.63 -18.14
CA SER A 127 -1.36 -1.71 -18.27
C SER A 127 -1.27 -0.51 -17.33
N ASP A 128 -0.47 -0.61 -16.26
CA ASP A 128 -0.46 0.36 -15.18
C ASP A 128 0.65 1.39 -15.37
N SER A 129 0.35 2.62 -14.98
CA SER A 129 1.30 3.72 -15.06
C SER A 129 2.10 3.85 -13.76
N SER A 130 1.97 4.94 -13.03
CA SER A 130 2.45 5.04 -11.64
C SER A 130 1.24 5.03 -10.72
N TYR A 131 1.41 4.53 -9.51
CA TYR A 131 0.38 4.53 -8.50
C TYR A 131 0.42 5.83 -7.71
N ASN A 132 -0.72 6.52 -7.64
CA ASN A 132 -0.86 7.76 -6.88
C ASN A 132 -2.16 7.76 -6.10
N PHE A 133 -2.07 7.63 -4.78
CA PHE A 133 -3.23 7.47 -3.91
C PHE A 133 -3.04 8.16 -2.57
N ASN A 134 -4.13 8.29 -1.82
CA ASN A 134 -4.09 8.71 -0.42
C ASN A 134 -4.26 7.49 0.47
N LEU A 135 -3.49 7.45 1.54
CA LEU A 135 -3.59 6.44 2.56
C LEU A 135 -4.86 6.64 3.40
N ILE A 136 -5.41 5.51 3.80
CA ILE A 136 -6.40 5.36 4.85
C ILE A 136 -5.64 4.80 6.05
N CYS A 137 -5.75 5.49 7.19
CA CYS A 137 -5.02 5.15 8.40
C CYS A 137 -6.00 4.71 9.48
N GLU A 138 -6.10 3.39 9.70
CA GLU A 138 -6.94 2.77 10.72
C GLU A 138 -6.04 1.96 11.67
N ASP A 139 -6.00 2.39 12.94
CA ASP A 139 -5.18 1.75 13.98
C ASP A 139 -3.71 1.55 13.57
N SER A 140 -3.27 0.29 13.44
CA SER A 140 -1.91 -0.10 13.08
C SER A 140 -1.71 -0.40 11.60
N ILE A 141 -2.78 -0.38 10.79
CA ILE A 141 -2.74 -0.74 9.37
C ILE A 141 -2.97 0.53 8.55
N ILE A 142 -2.02 0.80 7.67
CA ILE A 142 -2.08 1.94 6.76
C ILE A 142 -2.21 1.38 5.36
N TYR A 143 -3.25 1.74 4.61
CA TYR A 143 -3.48 1.13 3.30
C TYR A 143 -4.01 2.14 2.29
N GLY A 144 -4.00 1.78 1.02
CA GLY A 144 -4.53 2.60 -0.06
C GLY A 144 -4.84 1.74 -1.28
N MET A 145 -5.53 2.33 -2.24
CA MET A 145 -5.90 1.66 -3.48
C MET A 145 -5.66 2.59 -4.66
N ASP A 146 -5.20 2.04 -5.78
CA ASP A 146 -5.13 2.74 -7.06
C ASP A 146 -5.20 1.76 -8.22
N GLN A 147 -5.88 2.14 -9.31
CA GLN A 147 -6.00 1.33 -10.53
C GLN A 147 -6.52 -0.11 -10.28
N GLY A 148 -7.32 -0.32 -9.22
CA GLY A 148 -7.82 -1.66 -8.84
C GLY A 148 -6.84 -2.52 -8.04
N ASN A 149 -5.65 -1.98 -7.73
CA ASN A 149 -4.64 -2.61 -6.88
C ASN A 149 -4.78 -2.11 -5.44
N ALA A 150 -4.47 -2.97 -4.47
CA ALA A 150 -4.48 -2.64 -3.05
C ALA A 150 -3.06 -2.67 -2.47
N PHE A 151 -2.74 -1.68 -1.65
CA PHE A 151 -1.43 -1.53 -1.02
C PHE A 151 -1.60 -1.39 0.49
N SER A 152 -0.85 -2.12 1.28
CA SER A 152 -0.81 -2.00 2.74
C SER A 152 0.60 -1.79 3.24
N PHE A 153 0.72 -1.05 4.35
CA PHE A 153 1.97 -0.63 4.97
C PHE A 153 1.88 -0.86 6.47
N VAL A 154 2.90 -1.51 7.02
CA VAL A 154 3.08 -1.73 8.45
C VAL A 154 4.47 -1.25 8.84
N PHE A 155 4.53 -0.19 9.65
CA PHE A 155 5.77 0.29 10.22
C PHE A 155 6.12 -0.53 11.46
N THR A 156 7.37 -0.98 11.54
CA THR A 156 7.81 -1.94 12.55
C THR A 156 9.25 -1.65 13.00
N ASP A 157 9.57 -2.09 14.22
CA ASP A 157 10.93 -2.00 14.78
C ASP A 157 11.75 -3.27 14.55
N ASP A 158 11.11 -4.36 14.12
CA ASP A 158 11.79 -5.63 13.84
C ASP A 158 12.62 -5.51 12.55
N LYS A 159 13.90 -5.84 12.68
CA LYS A 159 14.96 -5.68 11.68
C LYS A 159 15.20 -6.92 10.84
N SER A 160 14.35 -7.93 10.94
CA SER A 160 14.43 -9.10 10.06
C SER A 160 14.29 -8.70 8.60
N GLU A 161 15.17 -9.25 7.77
CA GLU A 161 15.11 -9.10 6.31
C GLU A 161 14.04 -10.04 5.75
N ILE A 162 13.47 -9.67 4.59
CA ILE A 162 12.53 -10.53 3.90
C ILE A 162 13.21 -11.85 3.53
N GLY A 163 12.55 -12.98 3.80
CA GLY A 163 13.10 -14.30 3.51
C GLY A 163 14.19 -14.76 4.49
N GLY A 164 14.51 -13.96 5.51
CA GLY A 164 15.38 -14.38 6.60
C GLY A 164 14.73 -15.46 7.47
N SER A 165 15.56 -16.22 8.21
CA SER A 165 15.06 -17.20 9.19
C SER A 165 14.22 -16.48 10.25
N CYS A 166 12.99 -16.94 10.49
CA CYS A 166 12.26 -16.59 11.70
C CYS A 166 13.12 -17.01 12.90
N ARG A 167 13.35 -16.08 13.84
CA ARG A 167 14.07 -16.34 15.09
C ARG A 167 13.14 -16.06 16.25
#